data_AF-V2IX26-F1
#
_entry.id   AF-V2IX26-F1
#
_cell.length_a   1.000
_cell.length_b   1.000
_cell.length_c   1.000
_cell.angle_alpha   90.00
_cell.angle_beta   90.00
_cell.angle_gamma   90.00
#
_symmetry.space_group_name_H-M   'P 1'
#
loop_
_entity.id
_entity.type
_entity.pdbx_description
1 polymer ?
#
loop_
_entity_poly.entity_id
_entity_poly.type
_entity_poly.pdbx_seq_one_letter_code
_entity_poly.pdbx_strand_id
1 'polypeptide(L)'
;MKLPSLPPAVLALLVVAAGACVTAAAAVQTAAWSERAAAQRLDAMLSASVMAVRQRLDTGERLLRGASGLLAADPDTTRDQWRAYMLATQVDDLPPGIHSVGYARLTQASALDALVESVRAEGLPAFDVFPRGEREVYAPGVYVEPFAGRTLGALGFDHLSDPARRATAEAARDSMQARMTPRVALLREAHRSVAAQGAVLYLPVYRNGMPVNSVEERRQALLGYVYAAYRLGDLMADAAAVHGGRLSLSLYQGRPSAADTLLLARAGGEAAPRNHSHPLRQLDRELTFGGQTWTVRATTLAAFEEGGPGAPVPLVI
;
A
#
# COMPACT_ATOMS: atom_id res chain seq x y z
N MET A 1 73.20 -28.74 -14.61
CA MET A 1 72.32 -29.56 -13.74
C MET A 1 71.18 -30.08 -14.59
N LYS A 2 71.08 -31.41 -14.82
CA LYS A 2 69.97 -32.01 -15.57
C LYS A 2 68.77 -32.08 -14.63
N LEU A 3 67.65 -31.43 -14.95
CA LEU A 3 66.40 -31.66 -14.22
C LEU A 3 66.02 -33.15 -14.39
N PRO A 4 65.71 -33.87 -13.30
CA PRO A 4 65.22 -35.23 -13.42
C PRO A 4 63.89 -35.21 -14.19
N SER A 5 63.81 -35.97 -15.28
CA SER A 5 62.59 -36.13 -16.06
C SER A 5 61.55 -36.84 -15.21
N LEU A 6 60.41 -36.19 -14.95
CA LEU A 6 59.29 -36.80 -14.25
C LEU A 6 58.78 -38.03 -15.03
N PRO A 7 58.41 -39.13 -14.35
CA PRO A 7 57.83 -40.28 -15.02
C PRO A 7 56.48 -39.89 -15.68
N PRO A 8 56.12 -40.48 -16.83
CA PRO A 8 54.91 -40.12 -17.58
C PRO A 8 53.61 -40.17 -16.75
N ALA A 9 53.52 -41.09 -15.78
CA ALA A 9 52.38 -41.20 -14.88
C ALA A 9 52.19 -39.97 -13.97
N VAL A 10 53.28 -39.36 -13.51
CA VAL A 10 53.23 -38.15 -12.69
C VAL A 10 52.78 -36.96 -13.54
N LEU A 11 53.22 -36.86 -14.78
CA LEU A 11 52.74 -35.84 -15.72
C LEU A 11 51.23 -35.98 -15.98
N ALA A 12 50.74 -37.20 -16.19
CA ALA A 12 49.31 -37.45 -16.40
C ALA A 12 48.46 -37.06 -15.18
N LEU A 13 48.91 -37.41 -13.96
CA LEU A 13 48.21 -37.03 -12.72
C LEU A 13 48.17 -35.51 -12.52
N LEU A 14 49.27 -34.81 -12.83
CA LEU A 14 49.32 -33.35 -12.75
C LEU A 14 48.34 -32.69 -13.74
N VAL A 15 48.21 -33.23 -14.95
CA VAL A 15 47.25 -32.75 -15.94
C VAL A 15 45.81 -32.94 -15.46
N VAL A 16 45.49 -34.12 -14.90
CA VAL A 16 44.15 -34.39 -14.34
C VAL A 16 43.85 -33.47 -13.15
N ALA A 17 44.81 -33.30 -12.23
CA ALA A 17 44.64 -32.43 -11.07
C ALA A 17 44.45 -30.96 -11.50
N ALA A 18 45.24 -30.47 -12.47
CA ALA A 18 45.07 -29.13 -13.02
C ALA A 18 43.70 -28.95 -13.70
N GLY A 19 43.28 -29.91 -14.52
CA GLY A 19 41.95 -29.90 -15.14
C GLY A 19 40.81 -29.92 -14.12
N ALA A 20 40.93 -30.72 -13.05
CA ALA A 20 39.98 -30.76 -11.97
C ALA A 20 39.92 -29.44 -11.20
N CYS A 21 41.06 -28.82 -10.90
CA CYS A 21 41.13 -27.50 -10.27
C CYS A 21 40.49 -26.40 -11.10
N VAL A 22 40.77 -26.36 -12.41
CA VAL A 22 40.14 -25.39 -13.33
C VAL A 22 38.63 -25.61 -13.40
N THR A 23 38.18 -26.86 -13.49
CA THR A 23 36.76 -27.22 -13.51
C THR A 23 36.07 -26.81 -12.21
N ALA A 24 36.68 -27.08 -11.06
CA ALA A 24 36.16 -26.69 -9.76
C ALA A 24 36.11 -25.16 -9.60
N ALA A 25 37.15 -24.44 -10.03
CA ALA A 25 37.17 -22.98 -10.00
C ALA A 25 36.09 -22.38 -10.91
N ALA A 26 35.91 -22.91 -12.11
CA ALA A 26 34.84 -22.51 -13.03
C ALA A 26 33.46 -22.76 -12.40
N ALA A 27 33.23 -23.95 -11.80
CA ALA A 27 31.98 -24.29 -11.13
C ALA A 27 31.65 -23.34 -9.96
N VAL A 28 32.64 -23.04 -9.12
CA VAL A 28 32.49 -22.08 -8.00
C VAL A 28 32.21 -20.69 -8.53
N GLN A 29 32.88 -20.26 -9.60
CA GLN A 29 32.67 -18.94 -10.19
C GLN A 29 31.29 -18.81 -10.83
N THR A 30 30.83 -19.84 -11.55
CA THR A 30 29.46 -19.88 -12.11
C THR A 30 28.41 -19.85 -11.01
N ALA A 31 28.61 -20.57 -9.90
CA ALA A 31 27.70 -20.54 -8.75
C ALA A 31 27.68 -19.16 -8.07
N ALA A 32 28.83 -18.52 -7.92
CA ALA A 32 28.91 -17.17 -7.37
C ALA A 32 28.23 -16.13 -8.28
N TRP A 33 28.33 -16.30 -9.61
CA TRP A 33 27.67 -15.42 -10.57
C TRP A 33 26.15 -15.61 -10.57
N SER A 34 25.66 -16.86 -10.52
CA SER A 34 24.22 -17.13 -10.43
C SER A 34 23.62 -16.56 -9.15
N GLU A 35 24.33 -16.68 -8.02
CA GLU A 35 23.92 -16.14 -6.72
C GLU A 35 23.77 -14.61 -6.76
N ARG A 36 24.78 -13.92 -7.34
CA ARG A 36 24.75 -12.46 -7.49
C ARG A 36 23.66 -12.00 -8.44
N ALA A 37 23.48 -12.69 -9.57
CA ALA A 37 22.43 -12.37 -10.53
C ALA A 37 21.02 -12.56 -9.93
N ALA A 38 20.81 -13.62 -9.13
CA ALA A 38 19.57 -13.85 -8.41
C ALA A 38 19.30 -12.74 -7.37
N ALA A 39 20.32 -12.34 -6.59
CA ALA A 39 20.19 -11.26 -5.62
C ALA A 39 19.86 -9.91 -6.29
N GLN A 40 20.54 -9.57 -7.39
CA GLN A 40 20.27 -8.35 -8.16
C GLN A 40 18.86 -8.35 -8.76
N ARG A 41 18.39 -9.51 -9.26
CA ARG A 41 17.04 -9.64 -9.80
C ARG A 41 15.98 -9.43 -8.72
N LEU A 42 16.15 -10.06 -7.56
CA LEU A 42 15.24 -9.86 -6.42
C LEU A 42 15.20 -8.39 -5.98
N ASP A 43 16.36 -7.74 -5.88
CA ASP A 43 16.45 -6.33 -5.53
C ASP A 43 15.76 -5.41 -6.55
N ALA A 44 15.97 -5.66 -7.85
CA ALA A 44 15.32 -4.91 -8.92
C ALA A 44 13.78 -5.08 -8.88
N MET A 45 13.30 -6.31 -8.70
CA MET A 45 11.87 -6.61 -8.65
C MET A 45 11.20 -6.01 -7.40
N LEU A 46 11.83 -6.11 -6.23
CA LEU A 46 11.34 -5.46 -5.01
C LEU A 46 11.32 -3.93 -5.16
N SER A 47 12.37 -3.34 -5.74
CA SER A 47 12.43 -1.89 -6.04
C SER A 47 11.26 -1.47 -6.92
N ALA A 48 11.00 -2.20 -8.00
CA ALA A 48 9.89 -1.94 -8.90
C ALA A 48 8.54 -2.03 -8.18
N SER A 49 8.32 -3.05 -7.35
CA SER A 49 7.09 -3.18 -6.55
C SER A 49 6.91 -2.02 -5.57
N VAL A 50 7.95 -1.66 -4.80
CA VAL A 50 7.88 -0.53 -3.85
C VAL A 50 7.60 0.78 -4.58
N MET A 51 8.23 1.00 -5.72
CA MET A 51 8.00 2.18 -6.55
C MET A 51 6.58 2.24 -7.10
N ALA A 52 6.02 1.11 -7.56
CA ALA A 52 4.64 1.03 -8.02
C ALA A 52 3.64 1.36 -6.90
N VAL A 53 3.85 0.82 -5.69
CA VAL A 53 3.04 1.15 -4.50
C VAL A 53 3.12 2.65 -4.21
N ARG A 54 4.33 3.22 -4.18
CA ARG A 54 4.53 4.65 -3.91
C ARG A 54 3.81 5.53 -4.93
N GLN A 55 3.98 5.26 -6.22
CA GLN A 55 3.33 6.00 -7.30
C GLN A 55 1.81 6.00 -7.16
N ARG A 56 1.24 4.89 -6.69
CA ARG A 56 -0.19 4.72 -6.46
C ARG A 56 -0.69 5.53 -5.28
N LEU A 57 0.06 5.55 -4.18
CA LEU A 57 -0.21 6.41 -3.03
C LEU A 57 -0.11 7.90 -3.41
N ASP A 58 0.93 8.29 -4.16
CA ASP A 58 1.09 9.66 -4.68
C ASP A 58 -0.07 10.07 -5.60
N THR A 59 -0.60 9.12 -6.38
CA THR A 59 -1.76 9.35 -7.25
C THR A 59 -3.01 9.62 -6.43
N GLY A 60 -3.26 8.83 -5.38
CA GLY A 60 -4.36 9.08 -4.46
C GLY A 60 -4.23 10.42 -3.73
N GLU A 61 -3.02 10.81 -3.31
CA GLU A 61 -2.81 12.15 -2.71
C GLU A 61 -3.15 13.27 -3.70
N ARG A 62 -2.71 13.18 -4.96
CA ARG A 62 -3.05 14.18 -5.99
C ARG A 62 -4.55 14.29 -6.21
N LEU A 63 -5.27 13.15 -6.23
CA LEU A 63 -6.72 13.11 -6.32
C LEU A 63 -7.36 13.85 -5.12
N LEU A 64 -6.90 13.58 -3.89
CA LEU A 64 -7.39 14.29 -2.71
C LEU A 64 -7.09 15.78 -2.75
N ARG A 65 -5.94 16.21 -3.26
CA ARG A 65 -5.62 17.64 -3.42
C ARG A 65 -6.60 18.33 -4.36
N GLY A 66 -6.94 17.68 -5.48
CA GLY A 66 -7.97 18.18 -6.40
C GLY A 66 -9.35 18.28 -5.74
N ALA A 67 -9.79 17.22 -5.04
CA ALA A 67 -11.06 17.19 -4.34
C ALA A 67 -11.15 18.23 -3.21
N SER A 68 -10.05 18.43 -2.48
CA SER A 68 -9.93 19.49 -1.48
C SER A 68 -10.02 20.88 -2.12
N GLY A 69 -9.45 21.07 -3.31
CA GLY A 69 -9.54 22.33 -4.05
C GLY A 69 -10.97 22.64 -4.48
N LEU A 70 -11.71 21.64 -4.98
CA LEU A 70 -13.13 21.77 -5.33
C LEU A 70 -13.95 22.24 -4.11
N LEU A 71 -13.86 21.53 -3.00
CA LEU A 71 -14.64 21.85 -1.79
C LEU A 71 -14.23 23.17 -1.12
N ALA A 72 -12.97 23.58 -1.25
CA ALA A 72 -12.52 24.87 -0.78
C ALA A 72 -13.05 26.02 -1.65
N ALA A 73 -13.14 25.80 -2.97
CA ALA A 73 -13.66 26.79 -3.92
C ALA A 73 -15.18 26.94 -3.85
N ASP A 74 -15.89 25.83 -3.63
CA ASP A 74 -17.35 25.78 -3.51
C ASP A 74 -17.78 24.94 -2.29
N PRO A 75 -17.93 25.55 -1.10
CA PRO A 75 -18.35 24.85 0.12
C PRO A 75 -19.76 24.24 0.04
N ASP A 76 -20.59 24.68 -0.91
CA ASP A 76 -21.95 24.19 -1.16
C ASP A 76 -21.99 23.10 -2.25
N THR A 77 -20.82 22.55 -2.62
CA THR A 77 -20.69 21.41 -3.55
C THR A 77 -21.68 20.31 -3.15
N THR A 78 -22.63 20.02 -4.04
CA THR A 78 -23.64 18.98 -3.90
C THR A 78 -23.07 17.58 -4.12
N ARG A 79 -23.80 16.55 -3.70
CA ARG A 79 -23.47 15.14 -3.99
C ARG A 79 -23.30 14.85 -5.47
N ASP A 80 -24.15 15.41 -6.33
CA ASP A 80 -24.08 15.20 -7.77
C ASP A 80 -22.84 15.86 -8.38
N GLN A 81 -22.47 17.06 -7.91
CA GLN A 81 -21.22 17.71 -8.31
C GLN A 81 -19.99 16.93 -7.83
N TRP A 82 -20.01 16.43 -6.59
CA TRP A 82 -18.96 15.54 -6.08
C TRP A 82 -18.80 14.29 -6.94
N ARG A 83 -19.91 13.62 -7.25
CA ARG A 83 -19.93 12.43 -8.12
C ARG A 83 -19.40 12.75 -9.50
N ALA A 84 -19.87 13.84 -10.11
CA ALA A 84 -19.41 14.29 -11.43
C ALA A 84 -17.91 14.58 -11.44
N TYR A 85 -17.39 15.23 -10.39
CA TYR A 85 -15.96 15.46 -10.23
C TYR A 85 -15.17 14.14 -10.15
N MET A 86 -15.61 13.20 -9.32
CA MET A 86 -14.95 11.90 -9.17
C MET A 86 -14.93 11.13 -10.50
N LEU A 87 -16.07 11.05 -11.19
CA LEU A 87 -16.15 10.45 -12.53
C LEU A 87 -15.23 11.13 -13.55
N ALA A 88 -15.20 12.47 -13.57
CA ALA A 88 -14.34 13.24 -14.48
C ALA A 88 -12.84 13.04 -14.23
N THR A 89 -12.45 12.71 -13.00
CA THR A 89 -11.08 12.28 -12.68
C THR A 89 -10.74 10.85 -13.15
N GLN A 90 -11.62 10.22 -13.95
CA GLN A 90 -11.52 8.84 -14.47
C GLN A 90 -11.42 7.81 -13.34
N VAL A 91 -12.30 7.95 -12.35
CA VAL A 91 -12.43 7.05 -11.19
C VAL A 91 -13.36 5.86 -11.46
N ASP A 92 -13.85 5.67 -12.70
CA ASP A 92 -14.68 4.50 -13.06
C ASP A 92 -14.02 3.17 -12.62
N ASP A 93 -12.68 3.14 -12.66
CA ASP A 93 -11.86 2.23 -11.86
C ASP A 93 -10.95 3.05 -10.94
N LEU A 94 -11.36 3.25 -9.67
CA LEU A 94 -10.47 3.76 -8.63
C LEU A 94 -9.09 3.10 -8.79
N PRO A 95 -7.98 3.86 -8.68
CA PRO A 95 -6.66 3.27 -8.75
C PRO A 95 -6.61 2.01 -7.87
N PRO A 96 -6.24 0.80 -8.38
CA PRO A 96 -6.09 -0.40 -7.58
C PRO A 96 -5.51 -0.13 -6.18
N GLY A 97 -6.06 -0.78 -5.16
CA GLY A 97 -5.73 -0.51 -3.77
C GLY A 97 -6.55 0.60 -3.11
N ILE A 98 -7.06 1.61 -3.84
CA ILE A 98 -8.04 2.57 -3.29
C ILE A 98 -9.41 1.92 -3.28
N HIS A 99 -9.99 1.80 -2.10
CA HIS A 99 -11.30 1.21 -1.89
C HIS A 99 -12.43 2.24 -2.04
N SER A 100 -12.21 3.44 -1.51
CA SER A 100 -13.19 4.53 -1.55
C SER A 100 -12.50 5.88 -1.38
N VAL A 101 -13.07 6.91 -1.99
CA VAL A 101 -12.74 8.32 -1.75
C VAL A 101 -13.96 9.01 -1.19
N GLY A 102 -13.81 9.90 -0.23
CA GLY A 102 -14.96 10.57 0.38
C GLY A 102 -14.63 11.90 1.03
N TYR A 103 -15.68 12.55 1.53
CA TYR A 103 -15.61 13.80 2.27
C TYR A 103 -16.28 13.62 3.64
N ALA A 104 -15.51 13.87 4.70
CA ALA A 104 -15.96 13.91 6.07
C ALA A 104 -16.12 15.37 6.52
N ARG A 105 -17.36 15.82 6.73
CA ARG A 105 -17.66 17.24 7.01
C ARG A 105 -17.52 17.53 8.49
N LEU A 106 -16.67 18.49 8.86
CA LEU A 106 -16.52 18.89 10.25
C LEU A 106 -17.82 19.57 10.74
N THR A 107 -18.39 19.05 11.80
CA THR A 107 -19.72 19.45 12.26
C THR A 107 -19.75 19.57 13.77
N GLN A 108 -20.15 20.74 14.28
CA GLN A 108 -20.36 20.97 15.71
C GLN A 108 -21.59 20.18 16.18
N ALA A 109 -21.61 19.75 17.44
CA ALA A 109 -22.73 19.01 18.02
C ALA A 109 -24.08 19.70 17.80
N SER A 110 -24.12 21.02 17.95
CA SER A 110 -25.33 21.85 17.75
C SER A 110 -25.83 21.90 16.31
N ALA A 111 -25.01 21.54 15.33
CA ALA A 111 -25.34 21.56 13.91
C ALA A 111 -25.55 20.14 13.33
N LEU A 112 -25.42 19.10 14.14
CA LEU A 112 -25.46 17.71 13.67
C LEU A 112 -26.83 17.33 13.07
N ASP A 113 -27.91 17.70 13.73
CA ASP A 113 -29.28 17.41 13.24
C ASP A 113 -29.56 18.12 11.92
N ALA A 114 -29.13 19.38 11.79
CA ALA A 114 -29.27 20.14 10.56
C ALA A 114 -28.49 19.50 9.39
N LEU A 115 -27.30 18.96 9.66
CA LEU A 115 -26.55 18.20 8.65
C LEU A 115 -27.27 16.92 8.24
N VAL A 116 -27.80 16.16 9.21
CA VAL A 116 -28.51 14.91 8.92
C VAL A 116 -29.71 15.19 8.02
N GLU A 117 -30.51 16.22 8.34
CA GLU A 117 -31.65 16.61 7.51
C GLU A 117 -31.22 17.13 6.13
N SER A 118 -30.12 17.88 6.02
CA SER A 118 -29.62 18.33 4.72
C SER A 118 -29.21 17.15 3.82
N VAL A 119 -28.49 16.17 4.38
CA VAL A 119 -28.08 14.97 3.62
C VAL A 119 -29.27 14.08 3.26
N ARG A 120 -30.29 14.00 4.13
CA ARG A 120 -31.55 13.30 3.81
C ARG A 120 -32.27 13.96 2.65
N ALA A 121 -32.31 15.29 2.60
CA ALA A 121 -32.91 16.06 1.51
C ALA A 121 -32.18 15.88 0.17
N GLU A 122 -30.89 15.51 0.17
CA GLU A 122 -30.12 15.12 -1.04
C GLU A 122 -30.49 13.73 -1.59
N GLY A 123 -31.50 13.05 -1.02
CA GLY A 123 -31.96 11.74 -1.49
C GLY A 123 -31.43 10.54 -0.71
N LEU A 124 -30.88 10.75 0.49
CA LEU A 124 -30.45 9.69 1.41
C LEU A 124 -31.33 9.63 2.67
N PRO A 125 -32.62 9.21 2.57
CA PRO A 125 -33.57 9.28 3.69
C PRO A 125 -33.16 8.46 4.92
N ALA A 126 -32.33 7.43 4.73
CA ALA A 126 -31.81 6.58 5.80
C ALA A 126 -30.47 7.07 6.41
N PHE A 127 -29.97 8.24 6.00
CA PHE A 127 -28.72 8.78 6.54
C PHE A 127 -28.86 9.07 8.03
N ASP A 128 -27.86 8.66 8.81
CA ASP A 128 -27.71 8.93 10.23
C ASP A 128 -26.22 8.87 10.59
N VAL A 129 -25.82 9.56 11.66
CA VAL A 129 -24.42 9.61 12.10
C VAL A 129 -24.13 8.51 13.12
N PHE A 130 -23.04 7.77 12.91
CA PHE A 130 -22.62 6.68 13.79
C PHE A 130 -21.11 6.60 13.97
N PRO A 131 -20.60 5.99 15.06
CA PRO A 131 -21.34 5.49 16.21
C PRO A 131 -21.96 6.63 17.03
N ARG A 132 -23.12 6.34 17.62
CA ARG A 132 -23.76 7.26 18.58
C ARG A 132 -22.81 7.56 19.74
N GLY A 133 -22.97 8.72 20.33
CA GLY A 133 -22.19 9.17 21.49
C GLY A 133 -22.00 10.68 21.45
N GLU A 134 -21.94 11.30 22.63
CA GLU A 134 -21.79 12.74 22.76
C GLU A 134 -20.33 13.17 22.52
N ARG A 135 -20.16 14.12 21.61
CA ARG A 135 -18.89 14.74 21.25
C ARG A 135 -19.16 16.20 20.92
N GLU A 136 -18.19 17.08 21.17
CA GLU A 136 -18.30 18.49 20.79
C GLU A 136 -18.28 18.66 19.26
N VAL A 137 -17.47 17.85 18.58
CA VAL A 137 -17.25 17.92 17.14
C VAL A 137 -17.28 16.53 16.54
N TYR A 138 -17.92 16.41 15.38
CA TYR A 138 -18.05 15.20 14.57
C TYR A 138 -17.42 15.43 13.19
N ALA A 139 -17.00 14.36 12.52
CA ALA A 139 -16.70 14.39 11.09
C ALA A 139 -17.37 13.20 10.38
N PRO A 140 -18.71 13.21 10.23
CA PRO A 140 -19.40 12.18 9.47
C PRO A 140 -19.01 12.23 7.99
N GLY A 141 -18.81 11.04 7.40
CA GLY A 141 -18.70 10.89 5.95
C GLY A 141 -20.00 11.27 5.25
N VAL A 142 -20.02 12.39 4.53
CA VAL A 142 -21.22 12.86 3.81
C VAL A 142 -21.19 12.47 2.34
N TYR A 143 -19.99 12.38 1.74
CA TYR A 143 -19.80 11.89 0.37
C TYR A 143 -18.88 10.67 0.35
N VAL A 144 -19.17 9.73 -0.54
CA VAL A 144 -18.32 8.55 -0.80
C VAL A 144 -18.48 8.11 -2.25
N GLU A 145 -17.36 7.78 -2.89
CA GLU A 145 -17.31 7.17 -4.21
C GLU A 145 -16.36 5.96 -4.23
N PRO A 146 -16.63 4.91 -5.04
CA PRO A 146 -17.84 4.70 -5.82
C PRO A 146 -19.08 4.62 -4.92
N PHE A 147 -20.19 5.24 -5.32
CA PHE A 147 -21.44 5.22 -4.57
C PHE A 147 -22.19 3.89 -4.77
N ALA A 148 -21.59 2.78 -4.35
CA ALA A 148 -22.13 1.44 -4.57
C ALA A 148 -21.55 0.40 -3.61
N GLY A 149 -22.34 -0.62 -3.30
CA GLY A 149 -21.88 -1.81 -2.59
C GLY A 149 -21.27 -1.48 -1.21
N ARG A 150 -20.01 -1.87 -1.00
CA ARG A 150 -19.37 -1.87 0.33
C ARG A 150 -18.94 -0.48 0.83
N THR A 151 -18.73 0.47 -0.08
CA THR A 151 -18.27 1.82 0.26
C THR A 151 -19.36 2.64 0.96
N LEU A 152 -20.64 2.30 0.72
CA LEU A 152 -21.79 2.96 1.34
C LEU A 152 -21.76 2.87 2.87
N GLY A 153 -21.08 1.86 3.43
CA GLY A 153 -20.86 1.75 4.88
C GLY A 153 -19.98 2.85 5.49
N ALA A 154 -19.38 3.72 4.69
CA ALA A 154 -18.66 4.91 5.15
C ALA A 154 -19.56 6.16 5.28
N LEU A 155 -20.75 6.17 4.66
CA LEU A 155 -21.70 7.27 4.84
C LEU A 155 -22.19 7.31 6.28
N GLY A 156 -22.16 8.48 6.89
CA GLY A 156 -22.59 8.69 8.27
C GLY A 156 -21.57 8.25 9.32
N PHE A 157 -20.51 7.52 8.94
CA PHE A 157 -19.46 7.16 9.89
C PHE A 157 -18.71 8.42 10.34
N ASP A 158 -18.75 8.70 11.64
CA ASP A 158 -17.97 9.74 12.28
C ASP A 158 -16.50 9.32 12.33
N HIS A 159 -15.69 9.86 11.44
CA HIS A 159 -14.27 9.56 11.35
C HIS A 159 -13.49 9.97 12.61
N LEU A 160 -14.00 10.95 13.38
CA LEU A 160 -13.37 11.34 14.64
C LEU A 160 -13.73 10.39 15.78
N SER A 161 -14.66 9.45 15.62
CA SER A 161 -14.99 8.47 16.67
C SER A 161 -13.88 7.44 16.90
N ASP A 162 -13.08 7.15 15.87
CA ASP A 162 -11.94 6.24 15.93
C ASP A 162 -10.66 6.99 16.33
N PRO A 163 -9.94 6.56 17.39
CA PRO A 163 -8.77 7.29 17.88
C PRO A 163 -7.62 7.43 16.87
N ALA A 164 -7.36 6.40 16.05
CA ALA A 164 -6.27 6.42 15.08
C ALA A 164 -6.59 7.37 13.91
N ARG A 165 -7.84 7.34 13.44
CA ARG A 165 -8.37 8.28 12.44
C ARG A 165 -8.37 9.71 12.97
N ARG A 166 -8.85 9.94 14.21
CA ARG A 166 -8.86 11.27 14.85
C ARG A 166 -7.45 11.87 14.93
N ALA A 167 -6.50 11.14 15.52
CA ALA A 167 -5.12 11.62 15.66
C ALA A 167 -4.47 11.94 14.30
N THR A 168 -4.74 11.11 13.29
CA THR A 168 -4.23 11.32 11.93
C THR A 168 -4.87 12.53 11.26
N ALA A 169 -6.19 12.69 11.37
CA ALA A 169 -6.92 13.82 10.80
C ALA A 169 -6.49 15.15 11.45
N GLU A 170 -6.34 15.18 12.76
CA GLU A 170 -5.84 16.35 13.49
C GLU A 170 -4.39 16.70 13.10
N ALA A 171 -3.52 15.69 12.92
CA ALA A 171 -2.17 15.92 12.41
C ALA A 171 -2.17 16.44 10.96
N ALA A 172 -3.10 15.97 10.13
CA ALA A 172 -3.29 16.48 8.76
C ALA A 172 -3.70 17.96 8.80
N ARG A 173 -4.72 18.29 9.60
CA ARG A 173 -5.19 19.67 9.86
C ARG A 173 -4.07 20.59 10.36
N ASP A 174 -3.27 20.13 11.32
CA ASP A 174 -2.27 21.02 11.93
C ASP A 174 -1.06 21.22 11.00
N SER A 175 -0.75 20.26 10.11
CA SER A 175 0.40 20.32 9.19
C SER A 175 0.10 20.79 7.75
N MET A 176 -1.18 20.87 7.35
CA MET A 176 -1.63 21.11 5.96
C MET A 176 -1.11 20.07 4.94
N GLN A 177 -0.72 18.89 5.42
CA GLN A 177 -0.18 17.81 4.60
C GLN A 177 -1.09 16.60 4.68
N ALA A 178 -1.06 15.77 3.63
CA ALA A 178 -1.75 14.49 3.67
C ALA A 178 -1.13 13.59 4.76
N ARG A 179 -1.96 12.97 5.59
CA ARG A 179 -1.51 12.03 6.64
C ARG A 179 -2.24 10.70 6.51
N MET A 180 -1.46 9.62 6.59
CA MET A 180 -1.94 8.25 6.52
C MET A 180 -2.09 7.70 7.94
N THR A 181 -3.20 7.00 8.20
CA THR A 181 -3.39 6.31 9.48
C THR A 181 -2.41 5.14 9.59
N PRO A 182 -2.10 4.68 10.82
CA PRO A 182 -1.72 3.29 11.04
C PRO A 182 -2.79 2.32 10.50
N ARG A 183 -2.57 1.01 10.69
CA ARG A 183 -3.57 -0.01 10.36
C ARG A 183 -4.91 0.30 11.03
N VAL A 184 -5.97 0.39 10.23
CA VAL A 184 -7.35 0.52 10.71
C VAL A 184 -8.24 -0.52 10.06
N ALA A 185 -9.33 -0.85 10.74
CA ALA A 185 -10.41 -1.60 10.11
C ALA A 185 -11.12 -0.71 9.08
N LEU A 186 -11.35 -1.24 7.88
CA LEU A 186 -12.30 -0.65 6.94
C LEU A 186 -13.72 -1.04 7.34
N LEU A 187 -14.66 -0.11 7.16
CA LEU A 187 -16.04 -0.25 7.63
C LEU A 187 -16.78 -1.40 6.89
N ARG A 188 -17.76 -1.99 7.59
CA ARG A 188 -18.34 -3.34 7.41
C ARG A 188 -18.34 -3.91 5.98
N GLU A 189 -17.72 -5.08 5.85
CA GLU A 189 -18.06 -6.09 4.85
C GLU A 189 -19.20 -6.95 5.43
N ALA A 190 -20.42 -6.90 4.89
CA ALA A 190 -21.59 -7.62 5.42
C ALA A 190 -21.46 -9.15 5.44
N HIS A 191 -20.38 -9.73 4.89
CA HIS A 191 -20.20 -11.16 4.68
C HIS A 191 -18.83 -11.74 5.09
N ARG A 192 -18.02 -11.01 5.88
CA ARG A 192 -16.77 -11.58 6.45
C ARG A 192 -16.69 -11.34 7.95
N SER A 193 -16.32 -12.40 8.68
CA SER A 193 -16.07 -12.41 10.12
C SER A 193 -14.90 -11.53 10.56
N VAL A 194 -14.15 -10.93 9.62
CA VAL A 194 -12.97 -10.11 9.85
C VAL A 194 -13.05 -8.87 8.96
N ALA A 195 -13.02 -7.68 9.55
CA ALA A 195 -12.94 -6.43 8.80
C ALA A 195 -11.67 -6.39 7.95
N ALA A 196 -11.78 -5.96 6.68
CA ALA A 196 -10.62 -5.77 5.82
C ALA A 196 -9.65 -4.76 6.48
N GLN A 197 -8.39 -5.18 6.65
CA GLN A 197 -7.35 -4.31 7.18
C GLN A 197 -6.97 -3.29 6.10
N GLY A 198 -6.94 -2.02 6.49
CA GLY A 198 -6.65 -0.93 5.58
C GLY A 198 -5.88 0.20 6.24
N ALA A 199 -5.67 1.26 5.47
CA ALA A 199 -5.16 2.54 5.93
C ALA A 199 -5.97 3.66 5.28
N VAL A 200 -6.08 4.81 5.93
CA VAL A 200 -6.84 5.95 5.40
C VAL A 200 -5.92 7.15 5.30
N LEU A 201 -5.84 7.72 4.10
CA LEU A 201 -5.14 8.98 3.85
C LEU A 201 -6.14 10.12 4.03
N TYR A 202 -5.82 11.09 4.88
CA TYR A 202 -6.60 12.30 5.10
C TYR A 202 -5.89 13.52 4.56
N LEU A 203 -6.64 14.43 3.95
CA LEU A 203 -6.18 15.76 3.59
C LEU A 203 -7.23 16.79 4.07
N PRO A 204 -6.82 17.85 4.79
CA PRO A 204 -7.75 18.84 5.32
C PRO A 204 -8.28 19.77 4.23
N VAL A 205 -9.55 20.16 4.37
CA VAL A 205 -10.20 21.19 3.53
C VAL A 205 -10.40 22.43 4.40
N TYR A 206 -9.80 23.54 4.01
CA TYR A 206 -9.97 24.83 4.71
C TYR A 206 -10.92 25.75 3.96
N ARG A 207 -11.61 26.61 4.69
CA ARG A 207 -12.47 27.67 4.16
C ARG A 207 -11.60 28.66 3.38
N ASN A 208 -11.96 28.90 2.13
CA ASN A 208 -11.30 29.90 1.31
C ASN A 208 -11.42 31.31 1.94
N GLY A 209 -10.36 32.10 1.84
CA GLY A 209 -10.29 33.45 2.40
C GLY A 209 -10.03 33.54 3.91
N MET A 210 -9.95 32.42 4.64
CA MET A 210 -9.49 32.42 6.03
C MET A 210 -7.97 32.20 6.13
N PRO A 211 -7.30 32.82 7.11
CA PRO A 211 -5.87 32.59 7.33
C PRO A 211 -5.60 31.14 7.75
N VAL A 212 -4.43 30.62 7.39
CA VAL A 212 -3.96 29.24 7.71
C VAL A 212 -2.46 29.22 8.04
N ASN A 213 -1.91 30.35 8.51
CA ASN A 213 -0.49 30.52 8.76
C ASN A 213 -0.07 29.92 10.12
N SER A 214 -0.98 29.91 11.10
CA SER A 214 -0.79 29.25 12.39
C SER A 214 -1.65 27.99 12.55
N VAL A 215 -1.31 27.15 13.54
CA VAL A 215 -2.12 25.97 13.89
C VAL A 215 -3.53 26.37 14.35
N GLU A 216 -3.65 27.46 15.11
CA GLU A 216 -4.93 27.95 15.60
C GLU A 216 -5.81 28.46 14.45
N GLU A 217 -5.22 29.22 13.51
CA GLU A 217 -5.91 29.66 12.30
C GLU A 217 -6.41 28.48 11.45
N ARG A 218 -5.57 27.45 11.26
CA ARG A 218 -5.96 26.21 10.53
C ARG A 218 -7.13 25.50 11.20
N ARG A 219 -7.17 25.47 12.53
CA ARG A 219 -8.27 24.85 13.29
C ARG A 219 -9.58 25.58 13.06
N GLN A 220 -9.55 26.91 13.09
CA GLN A 220 -10.72 27.76 12.88
C GLN A 220 -11.20 27.76 11.41
N ALA A 221 -10.28 27.61 10.46
CA ALA A 221 -10.58 27.57 9.04
C ALA A 221 -11.05 26.20 8.53
N LEU A 222 -10.94 25.12 9.31
CA LEU A 222 -11.23 23.77 8.84
C LEU A 222 -12.73 23.56 8.51
N LEU A 223 -13.02 23.10 7.29
CA LEU A 223 -14.36 22.66 6.86
C LEU A 223 -14.58 21.15 7.02
N GLY A 224 -13.51 20.37 6.96
CA GLY A 224 -13.57 18.91 7.01
C GLY A 224 -12.35 18.26 6.39
N TYR A 225 -12.49 17.01 6.00
CA TYR A 225 -11.40 16.21 5.43
C TYR A 225 -11.88 15.47 4.21
N VAL A 226 -11.14 15.58 3.11
CA VAL A 226 -11.23 14.57 2.05
C VAL A 226 -10.34 13.39 2.45
N TYR A 227 -10.76 12.19 2.10
CA TYR A 227 -10.03 10.98 2.46
C TYR A 227 -10.04 9.93 1.36
N ALA A 228 -9.00 9.10 1.35
CA ALA A 228 -8.92 7.89 0.53
C ALA A 228 -8.66 6.69 1.43
N ALA A 229 -9.54 5.70 1.40
CA ALA A 229 -9.37 4.44 2.13
C ALA A 229 -8.67 3.42 1.23
N TYR A 230 -7.61 2.80 1.73
CA TYR A 230 -6.82 1.81 1.01
C TYR A 230 -7.03 0.41 1.58
N ARG A 231 -7.29 -0.56 0.69
CA ARG A 231 -7.18 -1.99 0.99
C ARG A 231 -5.72 -2.40 0.77
N LEU A 232 -4.97 -2.55 1.86
CA LEU A 232 -3.53 -2.84 1.78
C LEU A 232 -3.24 -4.18 1.07
N GLY A 233 -4.14 -5.17 1.21
CA GLY A 233 -4.07 -6.43 0.48
C GLY A 233 -4.07 -6.24 -1.04
N ASP A 234 -5.04 -5.49 -1.55
CA ASP A 234 -5.21 -5.23 -2.99
C ASP A 234 -4.05 -4.39 -3.53
N LEU A 235 -3.60 -3.39 -2.76
CA LEU A 235 -2.45 -2.55 -3.09
C LEU A 235 -1.16 -3.38 -3.27
N MET A 236 -0.90 -4.33 -2.36
CA MET A 236 0.28 -5.20 -2.46
C MET A 236 0.12 -6.28 -3.53
N ALA A 237 -1.10 -6.81 -3.73
CA ALA A 237 -1.37 -7.82 -4.74
C ALA A 237 -1.14 -7.29 -6.16
N ASP A 238 -1.61 -6.07 -6.44
CA ASP A 238 -1.35 -5.37 -7.70
C ASP A 238 0.17 -5.21 -7.94
N ALA A 239 0.91 -4.76 -6.93
CA ALA A 239 2.36 -4.59 -7.01
C ALA A 239 3.15 -5.90 -7.14
N ALA A 240 2.59 -7.03 -6.68
CA ALA A 240 3.16 -8.36 -6.85
C ALA A 240 2.82 -8.98 -8.21
N ALA A 241 1.62 -8.73 -8.74
CA ALA A 241 1.11 -9.36 -9.96
C ALA A 241 1.96 -9.06 -11.21
N VAL A 242 2.59 -7.88 -11.27
CA VAL A 242 3.52 -7.47 -12.34
C VAL A 242 4.68 -8.45 -12.54
N HIS A 243 5.01 -9.23 -11.50
CA HIS A 243 6.12 -10.19 -11.51
C HIS A 243 5.72 -11.62 -11.89
N GLY A 244 4.47 -11.85 -12.30
CA GLY A 244 4.04 -13.16 -12.83
C GLY A 244 4.21 -14.32 -11.86
N GLY A 245 3.96 -14.11 -10.56
CA GLY A 245 4.06 -15.16 -9.54
C GLY A 245 5.49 -15.54 -9.14
N ARG A 246 6.50 -14.74 -9.51
CA ARG A 246 7.90 -14.94 -9.08
C ARG A 246 8.18 -14.41 -7.67
N LEU A 247 7.37 -13.49 -7.18
CA LEU A 247 7.48 -12.91 -5.84
C LEU A 247 6.15 -12.92 -5.11
N SER A 248 6.24 -13.14 -3.80
CA SER A 248 5.21 -12.86 -2.81
C SER A 248 5.65 -11.65 -2.00
N LEU A 249 4.73 -10.72 -1.73
CA LEU A 249 4.97 -9.54 -0.90
C LEU A 249 4.27 -9.66 0.45
N SER A 250 4.94 -9.23 1.52
CA SER A 250 4.36 -9.04 2.85
C SER A 250 4.60 -7.60 3.30
N LEU A 251 3.67 -7.04 4.08
CA LEU A 251 3.73 -5.65 4.53
C LEU A 251 3.76 -5.60 6.07
N TYR A 252 4.68 -4.83 6.62
CA TYR A 252 4.86 -4.62 8.04
C TYR A 252 4.81 -3.12 8.39
N GLN A 253 4.33 -2.80 9.59
CA GLN A 253 4.43 -1.49 10.20
C GLN A 253 5.81 -1.37 10.86
N GLY A 254 6.64 -0.45 10.40
CA GLY A 254 8.03 -0.32 10.84
C GLY A 254 8.86 -1.58 10.57
N ARG A 255 9.91 -1.79 11.37
CA ARG A 255 10.85 -2.91 11.18
C ARG A 255 10.21 -4.26 11.57
N PRO A 256 10.43 -5.35 10.79
CA PRO A 256 9.86 -6.66 11.10
C PRO A 256 10.52 -7.27 12.35
N SER A 257 9.91 -7.11 13.53
CA SER A 257 10.43 -7.66 14.79
C SER A 257 9.41 -8.52 15.57
N ALA A 258 8.12 -8.42 15.26
CA ALA A 258 7.04 -9.14 15.98
C ALA A 258 5.79 -9.38 15.11
N ALA A 259 4.92 -10.31 15.53
CA ALA A 259 3.63 -10.57 14.86
C ALA A 259 2.72 -9.32 14.79
N ASP A 260 2.80 -8.43 15.79
CA ASP A 260 1.96 -7.23 15.88
C ASP A 260 2.28 -6.18 14.79
N THR A 261 3.48 -6.25 14.21
CA THR A 261 3.89 -5.38 13.10
C THR A 261 3.30 -5.82 11.76
N LEU A 262 2.79 -7.05 11.64
CA LEU A 262 2.29 -7.56 10.36
C LEU A 262 0.99 -6.85 9.94
N LEU A 263 1.03 -6.14 8.82
CA LEU A 263 -0.12 -5.48 8.20
C LEU A 263 -0.79 -6.40 7.18
N LEU A 264 0.02 -7.16 6.44
CA LEU A 264 -0.42 -8.12 5.45
C LEU A 264 0.53 -9.31 5.43
N ALA A 265 -0.02 -10.50 5.68
CA ALA A 265 0.76 -11.74 5.71
C ALA A 265 1.35 -12.10 4.33
N ARG A 266 0.57 -12.01 3.26
CA ARG A 266 0.98 -12.39 1.91
C ARG A 266 0.09 -11.77 0.85
N ALA A 267 0.70 -11.29 -0.21
CA ALA A 267 0.09 -10.90 -1.48
C ALA A 267 0.88 -11.50 -2.65
N GLY A 268 0.17 -12.12 -3.59
CA GLY A 268 0.74 -12.76 -4.79
C GLY A 268 1.16 -14.23 -4.57
N GLY A 269 0.49 -15.15 -5.26
CA GLY A 269 0.83 -16.57 -5.39
C GLY A 269 0.63 -17.46 -4.14
N GLU A 270 0.27 -18.73 -4.35
CA GLU A 270 0.40 -19.76 -3.30
C GLU A 270 1.88 -20.12 -3.14
N ALA A 271 2.37 -20.12 -1.90
CA ALA A 271 3.67 -20.70 -1.61
C ALA A 271 3.57 -22.21 -1.85
N ALA A 272 4.28 -22.71 -2.87
CA ALA A 272 4.38 -24.15 -3.10
C ALA A 272 4.84 -24.86 -1.80
N PRO A 273 4.37 -26.09 -1.53
CA PRO A 273 4.84 -26.87 -0.39
C PRO A 273 6.37 -26.93 -0.36
N ARG A 274 6.94 -26.92 0.86
CA ARG A 274 8.38 -26.82 1.20
C ARG A 274 9.24 -27.96 0.63
N ASN A 275 9.28 -28.11 -0.68
CA ASN A 275 9.95 -29.21 -1.36
C ASN A 275 10.80 -28.66 -2.50
N HIS A 276 11.75 -27.77 -2.18
CA HIS A 276 12.69 -27.24 -3.16
C HIS A 276 14.09 -27.19 -2.56
N SER A 277 15.07 -27.66 -3.35
CA SER A 277 16.50 -27.80 -3.03
C SER A 277 17.25 -26.46 -2.86
N HIS A 278 16.54 -25.33 -2.86
CA HIS A 278 17.10 -23.98 -2.77
C HIS A 278 16.41 -23.15 -1.67
N PRO A 279 17.16 -22.37 -0.87
CA PRO A 279 16.58 -21.56 0.19
C PRO A 279 15.73 -20.43 -0.40
N LEU A 280 14.54 -20.21 0.18
CA LEU A 280 13.71 -19.05 -0.12
C LEU A 280 14.51 -17.77 0.19
N ARG A 281 14.76 -16.96 -0.83
CA ARG A 281 15.40 -15.65 -0.67
C ARG A 281 14.39 -14.63 -0.19
N GLN A 282 14.80 -13.80 0.77
CA GLN A 282 14.03 -12.69 1.29
C GLN A 282 14.82 -11.39 1.20
N LEU A 283 14.11 -10.30 0.93
CA LEU A 283 14.68 -8.96 0.93
C LEU A 283 13.63 -7.98 1.44
N ASP A 284 14.07 -7.04 2.28
CA ASP A 284 13.24 -6.02 2.89
C ASP A 284 13.58 -4.65 2.31
N ARG A 285 12.55 -3.81 2.14
CA ARG A 285 12.73 -2.41 1.75
C ARG A 285 11.71 -1.53 2.47
N GLU A 286 12.19 -0.41 3.01
CA GLU A 286 11.34 0.57 3.69
C GLU A 286 10.60 1.46 2.70
N LEU A 287 9.37 1.81 3.05
CA LEU A 287 8.50 2.74 2.33
C LEU A 287 7.90 3.72 3.33
N THR A 288 8.22 5.00 3.17
CA THR A 288 7.66 6.08 3.99
C THR A 288 6.66 6.89 3.18
N PHE A 289 5.44 7.06 3.70
CA PHE A 289 4.36 7.81 3.05
C PHE A 289 3.36 8.35 4.07
N GLY A 290 2.91 9.60 3.91
CA GLY A 290 1.86 10.20 4.76
C GLY A 290 2.19 10.20 6.27
N GLY A 291 3.46 10.21 6.66
CA GLY A 291 3.89 10.11 8.06
C GLY A 291 3.94 8.68 8.63
N GLN A 292 3.65 7.66 7.82
CA GLN A 292 3.83 6.25 8.17
C GLN A 292 5.12 5.70 7.56
N THR A 293 5.73 4.75 8.26
CA THR A 293 6.87 3.95 7.76
C THR A 293 6.46 2.49 7.73
N TRP A 294 6.49 1.90 6.54
CA TRP A 294 6.22 0.48 6.32
C TRP A 294 7.47 -0.24 5.84
N THR A 295 7.56 -1.53 6.11
CA THR A 295 8.55 -2.42 5.48
C THR A 295 7.85 -3.40 4.58
N VAL A 296 8.26 -3.42 3.31
CA VAL A 296 7.83 -4.39 2.30
C VAL A 296 8.86 -5.50 2.25
N ARG A 297 8.44 -6.74 2.51
CA ARG A 297 9.27 -7.94 2.39
C ARG A 297 8.91 -8.69 1.12
N ALA A 298 9.87 -8.87 0.22
CA ALA A 298 9.76 -9.82 -0.88
C ALA A 298 10.23 -11.20 -0.43
N THR A 299 9.47 -12.24 -0.80
CA THR A 299 9.89 -13.64 -0.72
C THR A 299 9.81 -14.24 -2.12
N THR A 300 10.88 -14.90 -2.55
CA THR A 300 10.91 -15.62 -3.83
C THR A 300 9.94 -16.80 -3.84
N LEU A 301 9.34 -17.07 -5.00
CA LEU A 301 8.45 -18.22 -5.25
C LEU A 301 9.12 -19.18 -6.25
N ALA A 302 8.57 -20.38 -6.43
CA ALA A 302 9.18 -21.42 -7.30
C ALA A 302 9.46 -20.91 -8.73
N ALA A 303 8.53 -20.14 -9.31
CA ALA A 303 8.67 -19.53 -10.64
C ALA A 303 9.85 -18.54 -10.76
N PHE A 304 10.43 -18.08 -9.65
CA PHE A 304 11.63 -17.24 -9.65
C PHE A 304 12.86 -18.00 -10.18
N GLU A 305 12.95 -19.29 -9.85
CA GLU A 305 14.09 -20.15 -10.19
C GLU A 305 14.00 -20.66 -11.65
N GLU A 306 12.79 -20.84 -12.17
CA GLU A 306 12.53 -21.29 -13.56
C GLU A 306 12.99 -20.28 -14.63
N GLY A 307 13.24 -19.02 -14.26
CA GLY A 307 13.82 -17.99 -15.14
C GLY A 307 15.30 -17.68 -14.87
N GLY A 308 15.97 -18.48 -14.02
CA GLY A 308 17.36 -18.29 -13.62
C GLY A 308 18.37 -19.05 -14.48
N PRO A 309 19.69 -18.79 -14.34
CA PRO A 309 20.77 -19.49 -15.06
C PRO A 309 20.90 -21.00 -14.76
N GLY A 310 19.89 -21.63 -14.16
CA GLY A 310 19.82 -23.06 -13.84
C GLY A 310 18.48 -23.71 -14.23
N ALA A 311 17.64 -23.02 -15.01
CA ALA A 311 16.45 -23.64 -15.60
C ALA A 311 16.91 -24.84 -16.44
N PRO A 312 16.31 -26.03 -16.28
CA PRO A 312 16.66 -27.18 -17.11
C PRO A 312 16.43 -26.78 -18.56
N VAL A 313 17.51 -26.74 -19.35
CA VAL A 313 17.42 -26.59 -20.79
C VAL A 313 16.56 -27.76 -21.27
N PRO A 314 15.41 -27.53 -21.93
CA PRO A 314 14.64 -28.64 -22.46
C PRO A 314 15.55 -29.37 -23.45
N LEU A 315 15.88 -30.63 -23.11
CA LEU A 315 16.50 -31.56 -24.03
C LEU A 315 15.51 -31.74 -25.18
N VAL A 316 15.78 -31.05 -26.29
CA VAL A 316 15.16 -31.37 -27.57
C VAL A 316 15.74 -32.74 -27.96
N ILE A 317 14.93 -33.78 -27.75
CA ILE A 317 15.17 -35.13 -28.28
C ILE A 317 14.40 -35.24 -29.60
#